data_AF-A0A381KL57-F1
#
_entry.id   AF-A0A381KL57-F1
#
_cell.length_a   1.000
_cell.length_b   1.000
_cell.length_c   1.000
_cell.angle_alpha   90.00
_cell.angle_beta   90.00
_cell.angle_gamma   90.00
#
_symmetry.space_group_name_H-M   'P 1'
#
loop_
_entity.id
_entity.type
_entity.pdbx_description
1 polymer ?
#
loop_
_entity_poly.entity_id
_entity_poly.type
_entity_poly.pdbx_seq_one_letter_code
_entity_poly.pdbx_strand_id
1 'polypeptide(L)'
;MEEVIAKIITIENGFKEIENIAKKIVKNNDSKKCYYLSIYLYRSEYYQVRELAVFILGFISVTISEALLFLKDNVSKDENWRVQEILAKSFDYYCSEVGYEKGSSCYKRMA
;
A
#
# COMPACT_ATOMS: atom_id res chain seq x y z
N MET A 1 -7.93 -10.43 -12.01
CA MET A 1 -8.04 -9.33 -11.01
C MET A 1 -9.41 -9.35 -10.35
N GLU A 2 -10.49 -9.50 -11.12
CA GLU A 2 -11.86 -9.61 -10.59
C GLU A 2 -12.03 -10.71 -9.54
N GLU A 3 -11.51 -11.92 -9.77
CA GLU A 3 -11.53 -13.01 -8.77
C GLU A 3 -10.83 -12.64 -7.46
N VAL A 4 -9.71 -11.92 -7.56
CA VAL A 4 -8.96 -11.45 -6.39
C VAL A 4 -9.80 -10.42 -5.62
N ILE A 5 -10.42 -9.48 -6.33
CA ILE A 5 -11.30 -8.47 -5.74
C ILE A 5 -12.48 -9.14 -5.05
N ALA A 6 -13.19 -10.04 -5.74
CA ALA A 6 -14.32 -10.78 -5.19
C ALA A 6 -13.96 -11.57 -3.93
N LYS A 7 -12.72 -12.05 -3.83
CA LYS A 7 -12.21 -12.72 -2.64
C LYS A 7 -11.92 -11.76 -1.48
N ILE A 8 -11.22 -10.65 -1.74
CA ILE A 8 -10.77 -9.77 -0.65
C ILE A 8 -11.91 -8.97 -0.02
N ILE A 9 -12.96 -8.65 -0.79
CA ILE A 9 -14.12 -7.92 -0.24
C ILE A 9 -14.90 -8.70 0.81
N THR A 10 -14.75 -10.04 0.86
CA THR A 10 -15.37 -10.88 1.90
C THR A 10 -14.53 -10.96 3.16
N ILE A 11 -13.35 -10.32 3.21
CA ILE A 11 -12.48 -10.31 4.38
C ILE A 11 -12.97 -9.22 5.34
N GLU A 12 -13.59 -9.65 6.44
CA GLU A 12 -14.11 -8.75 7.46
C GLU A 12 -13.10 -8.47 8.57
N ASN A 13 -12.11 -9.33 8.78
CA ASN A 13 -11.17 -9.23 9.90
C ASN A 13 -9.72 -9.53 9.48
N GLY A 14 -8.82 -8.64 9.90
CA GLY A 14 -7.40 -8.74 9.63
C GLY A 14 -7.03 -8.38 8.19
N PHE A 15 -5.72 -8.25 7.96
CA PHE A 15 -5.14 -7.76 6.71
C PHE A 15 -4.12 -8.73 6.08
N LYS A 16 -3.74 -9.80 6.79
CA LYS A 16 -2.63 -10.70 6.39
C LYS A 16 -2.84 -11.35 5.01
N GLU A 17 -4.08 -11.70 4.69
CA GLU A 17 -4.39 -12.30 3.40
C GLU A 17 -4.23 -11.27 2.26
N ILE A 18 -4.70 -10.05 2.45
CA ILE A 18 -4.55 -8.94 1.51
C ILE A 18 -3.05 -8.61 1.33
N GLU A 19 -2.30 -8.57 2.41
CA GLU A 19 -0.86 -8.35 2.40
C GLU A 19 -0.12 -9.44 1.57
N ASN A 20 -0.47 -10.71 1.78
CA ASN A 20 0.11 -11.82 1.02
C ASN A 20 -0.22 -11.75 -0.47
N ILE A 21 -1.42 -11.30 -0.82
CA ILE A 21 -1.83 -11.07 -2.22
C ILE A 21 -0.99 -9.92 -2.81
N ALA A 22 -0.84 -8.80 -2.11
CA ALA A 22 -0.01 -7.68 -2.54
C ALA A 22 1.44 -8.11 -2.79
N LYS A 23 2.05 -8.87 -1.86
CA LYS A 23 3.41 -9.43 -2.02
C LYS A 23 3.54 -10.27 -3.29
N LYS A 24 2.54 -11.12 -3.58
CA LYS A 24 2.52 -11.93 -4.83
C LYS A 24 2.40 -11.07 -6.08
N ILE A 25 1.57 -10.02 -6.05
CA ILE A 25 1.42 -9.10 -7.18
C ILE A 25 2.75 -8.41 -7.47
N VAL A 26 3.40 -7.84 -6.46
CA VAL A 26 4.68 -7.13 -6.60
C VAL A 26 5.79 -8.05 -7.06
N LYS A 27 5.86 -9.29 -6.55
CA LYS A 27 6.87 -10.27 -6.96
C LYS A 27 6.76 -10.66 -8.44
N ASN A 28 5.56 -10.67 -9.00
CA ASN A 28 5.29 -11.19 -10.36
C ASN A 28 5.17 -10.10 -11.43
N ASN A 29 5.35 -8.82 -11.07
CA ASN A 29 5.19 -7.70 -11.99
C ASN A 29 6.29 -6.65 -11.77
N ASP A 30 6.57 -5.86 -12.80
CA ASP A 30 7.46 -4.71 -12.65
C ASP A 30 6.79 -3.60 -11.81
N SER A 31 7.61 -2.84 -11.07
CA SER A 31 7.11 -1.82 -10.13
C SER A 31 6.26 -0.74 -10.81
N LYS A 32 6.48 -0.45 -12.10
CA LYS A 32 5.70 0.55 -12.83
C LYS A 32 4.28 0.05 -13.14
N LYS A 33 4.13 -1.21 -13.55
CA LYS A 33 2.80 -1.85 -13.66
C LYS A 33 2.09 -1.92 -12.31
N CYS A 34 2.81 -2.29 -11.25
CA CYS A 34 2.25 -2.29 -9.90
C CYS A 34 1.75 -0.91 -9.48
N TYR A 35 2.50 0.16 -9.78
CA TYR A 35 2.08 1.52 -9.48
C TYR A 35 0.74 1.87 -10.14
N TYR A 36 0.63 1.73 -11.46
CA TYR A 36 -0.63 2.05 -12.15
C TYR A 36 -1.80 1.18 -11.69
N LEU A 37 -1.55 -0.10 -11.41
CA LEU A 37 -2.55 -0.99 -10.83
C LEU A 37 -3.02 -0.48 -9.46
N SER A 38 -2.12 -0.06 -8.58
CA SER A 38 -2.48 0.51 -7.27
C SER A 38 -3.34 1.76 -7.41
N ILE A 39 -2.98 2.68 -8.32
CA ILE A 39 -3.78 3.90 -8.55
C ILE A 39 -5.20 3.54 -9.00
N TYR A 40 -5.34 2.53 -9.86
CA TYR A 40 -6.65 2.02 -10.27
C TYR A 40 -7.44 1.42 -9.11
N LEU A 41 -6.83 0.51 -8.34
CA LEU A 41 -7.48 -0.19 -7.21
C LEU A 41 -7.88 0.77 -6.09
N TYR A 42 -7.07 1.80 -5.81
CA TYR A 42 -7.33 2.75 -4.73
C TYR A 42 -8.62 3.57 -4.93
N ARG A 43 -9.15 3.64 -6.16
CA ARG A 43 -10.43 4.31 -6.47
C ARG A 43 -11.66 3.50 -6.08
N SER A 44 -11.50 2.29 -5.55
CA SER A 44 -12.60 1.42 -5.18
C SER A 44 -13.34 1.91 -3.93
N GLU A 45 -14.66 1.73 -3.92
CA GLU A 45 -15.50 1.97 -2.74
C GLU A 45 -15.21 0.99 -1.60
N TYR A 46 -14.74 -0.22 -1.91
CA TYR A 46 -14.41 -1.25 -0.94
C TYR A 46 -13.07 -0.96 -0.27
N TYR A 47 -13.08 -0.78 1.05
CA TYR A 47 -11.86 -0.48 1.79
C TYR A 47 -10.82 -1.61 1.68
N GLN A 48 -11.23 -2.88 1.57
CA GLN A 48 -10.31 -4.01 1.39
C GLN A 48 -9.51 -3.91 0.08
N VAL A 49 -10.14 -3.39 -0.98
CA VAL A 49 -9.48 -3.17 -2.26
C VAL A 49 -8.50 -1.99 -2.16
N ARG A 50 -8.85 -0.96 -1.38
CA ARG A 50 -7.92 0.14 -1.08
C ARG A 50 -6.75 -0.32 -0.22
N GLU A 51 -6.97 -1.16 0.80
CA GLU A 51 -5.89 -1.79 1.58
C GLU A 51 -4.91 -2.55 0.67
N LEU A 52 -5.41 -3.31 -0.31
CA LEU A 52 -4.56 -3.99 -1.29
C LEU A 52 -3.70 -2.99 -2.06
N ALA A 53 -4.29 -1.90 -2.53
CA ALA A 53 -3.58 -0.84 -3.24
C ALA A 53 -2.46 -0.22 -2.39
N VAL A 54 -2.77 0.07 -1.11
CA VAL A 54 -1.83 0.68 -0.16
C VAL A 54 -0.66 -0.26 0.14
N PHE A 55 -0.91 -1.55 0.35
CA PHE A 55 0.18 -2.52 0.51
C PHE A 55 1.10 -2.58 -0.71
N ILE A 56 0.53 -2.63 -1.92
CA ILE A 56 1.33 -2.65 -3.16
C ILE A 56 2.17 -1.37 -3.26
N LEU A 57 1.58 -0.20 -2.97
CA LEU A 57 2.31 1.08 -2.94
C LEU A 57 3.44 1.08 -1.93
N GLY A 58 3.19 0.56 -0.72
CA GLY A 58 4.21 0.38 0.32
C GLY A 58 5.39 -0.44 -0.17
N PHE A 59 5.12 -1.61 -0.74
CA PHE A 59 6.18 -2.52 -1.21
C PHE A 59 7.01 -1.97 -2.36
N ILE A 60 6.44 -1.12 -3.23
CA ILE A 60 7.18 -0.51 -4.34
C ILE A 60 7.75 0.87 -4.01
N SER A 61 7.46 1.43 -2.83
CA SER A 61 7.83 2.82 -2.47
C SER A 61 9.34 3.09 -2.38
N VAL A 62 10.14 2.03 -2.18
CA VAL A 62 11.61 2.09 -2.23
C VAL A 62 12.15 2.27 -3.65
N THR A 63 11.39 1.79 -4.65
CA THR A 63 11.77 1.81 -6.07
C THR A 63 11.09 2.95 -6.83
N ILE A 64 9.85 3.29 -6.45
CA ILE A 64 9.02 4.29 -7.11
C ILE A 64 8.69 5.41 -6.13
N SER A 65 9.36 6.56 -6.29
CA SER A 65 9.17 7.72 -5.40
C SER A 65 7.73 8.24 -5.41
N GLU A 66 7.05 8.13 -6.53
CA GLU A 66 5.67 8.54 -6.75
C GLU A 66 4.70 7.67 -5.95
N ALA A 67 5.07 6.43 -5.61
CA ALA A 67 4.27 5.58 -4.72
C ALA A 67 4.34 6.10 -3.28
N LEU A 68 5.52 6.52 -2.82
CA LEU A 68 5.66 7.15 -1.50
C LEU A 68 4.90 8.49 -1.43
N LEU A 69 5.00 9.32 -2.46
CA LEU A 69 4.23 10.57 -2.55
C LEU A 69 2.73 10.30 -2.55
N PHE A 70 2.26 9.26 -3.25
CA PHE A 70 0.85 8.90 -3.25
C PHE A 70 0.36 8.48 -1.86
N LEU A 71 1.13 7.65 -1.15
CA LEU A 71 0.85 7.27 0.24
C LEU A 71 0.71 8.53 1.13
N LYS A 72 1.63 9.49 0.99
CA LYS A 72 1.61 10.74 1.75
C LYS A 72 0.43 11.64 1.40
N ASP A 73 0.20 11.92 0.12
CA ASP A 73 -0.68 13.02 -0.29
C ASP A 73 -2.14 12.60 -0.51
N ASN A 74 -2.37 11.30 -0.73
CA ASN A 74 -3.69 10.76 -1.06
C ASN A 74 -4.17 9.81 0.03
N VAL A 75 -3.38 8.78 0.36
CA VAL A 75 -3.80 7.75 1.32
C VAL A 75 -3.93 8.30 2.74
N SER A 76 -3.10 9.28 3.13
CA SER A 76 -3.25 9.98 4.42
C SER A 76 -4.62 10.63 4.63
N LYS A 77 -5.37 10.87 3.56
CA LYS A 77 -6.71 11.48 3.59
C LYS A 77 -7.84 10.44 3.53
N ASP A 78 -7.54 9.13 3.49
CA ASP A 78 -8.58 8.09 3.50
C ASP A 78 -9.35 8.12 4.81
N GLU A 79 -10.68 8.17 4.74
CA GLU A 79 -11.55 8.22 5.92
C GLU A 79 -11.64 6.88 6.64
N ASN A 80 -11.28 5.77 5.98
CA ASN A 80 -11.37 4.45 6.58
C ASN A 80 -10.15 4.17 7.49
N TRP A 81 -10.42 3.99 8.77
CA TRP A 81 -9.38 3.74 9.78
C TRP A 81 -8.51 2.51 9.50
N ARG A 82 -9.04 1.48 8.83
CA ARG A 82 -8.26 0.29 8.50
C ARG A 82 -7.26 0.57 7.38
N VAL A 83 -7.66 1.35 6.39
CA VAL A 83 -6.75 1.84 5.34
C VAL A 83 -5.62 2.68 5.96
N GLN A 84 -5.91 3.51 6.97
CA GLN A 84 -4.90 4.25 7.72
C GLN A 84 -3.95 3.32 8.50
N GLU A 85 -4.44 2.21 9.03
CA GLU A 85 -3.59 1.18 9.65
C GLU A 85 -2.61 0.58 8.62
N ILE A 86 -3.09 0.31 7.41
CA ILE A 86 -2.24 -0.23 6.32
C ILE A 86 -1.25 0.81 5.81
N LEU A 87 -1.61 2.10 5.81
CA LEU A 87 -0.68 3.19 5.53
C LEU A 87 0.48 3.19 6.52
N ALA A 88 0.19 3.09 7.82
CA ALA A 88 1.22 3.05 8.86
C ALA A 88 2.19 1.87 8.65
N LYS A 89 1.66 0.66 8.35
CA LYS A 89 2.48 -0.53 8.05
C LYS A 89 3.30 -0.37 6.78
N SER A 90 2.72 0.19 5.74
CA SER A 90 3.39 0.41 4.45
C SER A 90 4.56 1.38 4.59
N PHE A 91 4.41 2.38 5.45
CA PHE A 91 5.48 3.31 5.77
C PHE A 91 6.55 2.70 6.68
N ASP A 92 6.16 1.92 7.69
CA ASP A 92 7.09 1.15 8.52
C ASP A 92 7.99 0.25 7.66
N TYR A 93 7.39 -0.46 6.69
CA TYR A 93 8.12 -1.23 5.69
C TYR A 93 9.09 -0.36 4.88
N TYR A 94 8.65 0.79 4.36
CA TYR A 94 9.55 1.70 3.64
C TYR A 94 10.77 2.09 4.49
N CYS A 95 10.53 2.43 5.76
CA CYS A 95 11.57 2.84 6.70
C CYS A 95 12.56 1.72 7.00
N SER A 96 12.06 0.48 7.18
CA SER A 96 12.92 -0.68 7.40
C SER A 96 13.84 -0.96 6.20
N GLU A 97 13.33 -0.80 4.98
CA GLU A 97 14.11 -1.09 3.77
C GLU A 97 15.17 -0.03 3.44
N VAL A 98 14.91 1.26 3.72
CA VAL A 98 15.89 2.34 3.47
C VAL A 98 16.90 2.54 4.60
N GLY A 99 16.72 1.82 5.71
CA GLY A 99 17.53 1.89 6.92
C GLY A 99 17.05 2.97 7.91
N TYR A 100 16.69 2.55 9.12
CA TYR A 100 16.23 3.42 10.22
C TYR A 100 17.26 4.46 10.70
N GLU A 101 18.55 4.32 10.36
CA GLU A 101 19.56 5.35 10.68
C GLU A 101 19.34 6.65 9.89
N LYS A 102 18.62 6.59 8.76
CA LYS A 102 18.04 7.77 8.08
C LYS A 102 16.67 8.16 8.68
N GLY A 103 16.30 7.61 9.82
CA GLY A 103 14.96 7.62 10.40
C GLY A 103 14.39 9.01 10.66
N SER A 104 15.22 9.97 11.06
CA SER A 104 14.77 11.37 11.16
C SER A 104 14.36 11.96 9.80
N SER A 105 14.87 11.44 8.68
CA SER A 105 14.44 11.81 7.33
C SER A 105 13.23 11.03 6.85
N CYS A 106 12.97 9.80 7.33
CA CYS A 106 11.81 9.05 6.88
C CYS A 106 10.53 9.67 7.45
N TYR A 107 10.44 9.89 8.77
CA TYR A 107 9.25 10.50 9.39
C TYR A 107 8.95 11.91 8.84
N LYS A 108 9.97 12.70 8.50
CA LYS A 108 9.82 14.00 7.81
C LYS A 108 9.22 13.89 6.41
N ARG A 109 9.32 12.74 5.75
CA ARG A 109 8.69 12.55 4.44
C ARG A 109 7.20 12.34 4.56
N MET A 110 6.68 11.91 5.71
CA MET A 110 5.25 11.67 5.90
C MET A 110 4.52 12.77 6.70
N ALA A 111 5.25 13.57 7.49
CA ALA A 111 4.77 14.86 8.03
C ALA A 111 4.69 15.94 6.94
#